data_AF-A0A6C2YME8-F1
#
_entry.id   AF-A0A6C2YME8-F1
#
_cell.length_a   1.000
_cell.length_b   1.000
_cell.length_c   1.000
_cell.angle_alpha   90.00
_cell.angle_beta   90.00
_cell.angle_gamma   90.00
#
_symmetry.space_group_name_H-M   'P 1'
#
loop_
_entity.id
_entity.type
_entity.pdbx_description
1 polymer ?
#
loop_
_entity_poly.entity_id
_entity_poly.type
_entity_poly.pdbx_seq_one_letter_code
_entity_poly.pdbx_strand_id
1 'polypeptide(L)'
;MISKWLTGLLTVILAGWLTYLAILTQQPDPEFVSRSQFMVADLWVVAQIDADRQGNPLPKIILQSTHAITPSPLPQPGEGVIVLNLADTIGFTQPGMYALILNRDAETYRIPTPPEMNSLEKPRIYPWTPEIEQQFQQLQAATPKP
;
A
#
# COMPACT_ATOMS: atom_id res chain seq x y z
N MET A 1 6.57 -50.67 26.54
CA MET A 1 5.42 -49.91 27.09
C MET A 1 5.77 -48.44 27.02
N ILE A 2 5.18 -47.71 26.08
CA ILE A 2 5.33 -46.25 26.03
C ILE A 2 4.59 -45.68 27.24
N SER A 3 5.31 -44.92 28.05
CA SER A 3 4.84 -44.31 29.28
C SER A 3 3.67 -43.36 29.00
N LYS A 4 2.55 -43.49 29.73
CA LYS A 4 1.37 -42.60 29.63
C LYS A 4 1.70 -41.11 29.81
N TRP A 5 2.83 -40.81 30.45
CA TRP A 5 3.35 -39.46 30.63
C TRP A 5 3.86 -38.83 29.31
N LEU A 6 4.40 -39.65 28.40
CA LEU A 6 4.91 -39.19 27.11
C LEU A 6 3.76 -38.67 26.22
N THR A 7 2.64 -39.39 26.19
CA THR A 7 1.45 -39.00 25.41
C THR A 7 0.82 -37.70 25.92
N GLY A 8 0.79 -37.50 27.24
CA GLY A 8 0.31 -36.26 27.84
C GLY A 8 1.18 -35.06 27.47
N LEU A 9 2.50 -35.21 27.56
CA LEU A 9 3.46 -34.16 27.19
C LEU A 9 3.32 -33.77 25.71
N LEU A 10 3.25 -34.75 24.81
CA LEU A 10 3.11 -34.50 23.37
C LEU A 10 1.83 -33.73 23.03
N THR A 11 0.73 -34.02 23.74
CA THR A 11 -0.56 -33.35 23.51
C THR A 11 -0.49 -31.88 23.93
N VAL A 12 0.14 -31.57 25.07
CA VAL A 12 0.31 -30.18 25.53
C VAL A 12 1.22 -29.40 24.59
N ILE A 13 2.33 -30.00 24.13
CA ILE A 13 3.23 -29.36 23.16
C ILE A 13 2.50 -29.09 21.84
N LEU A 14 1.74 -30.06 21.33
CA LEU A 14 0.98 -29.91 20.10
C LEU A 14 -0.09 -28.80 20.24
N ALA A 15 -0.84 -28.78 21.35
CA ALA A 15 -1.84 -27.76 21.61
C ALA A 15 -1.23 -26.35 21.70
N GLY A 16 -0.09 -26.22 22.38
CA GLY A 16 0.65 -24.96 22.46
C GLY A 16 1.14 -24.49 21.08
N TRP A 17 1.68 -25.40 20.27
CA TRP A 17 2.13 -25.09 18.91
C TRP A 17 0.99 -24.69 17.98
N LEU A 18 -0.16 -25.38 18.04
CA LEU A 18 -1.35 -25.02 17.26
C LEU A 18 -1.89 -23.64 17.66
N THR A 19 -1.90 -23.33 18.96
CA THR A 19 -2.30 -22.01 19.46
C THR A 19 -1.36 -20.93 18.95
N TYR A 20 -0.05 -21.18 18.95
CA TYR A 20 0.94 -20.27 18.40
C TYR A 20 0.72 -20.00 16.90
N LEU A 21 0.47 -21.05 16.09
CA LEU A 21 0.15 -20.87 14.68
C LEU A 21 -1.14 -20.08 14.46
N ALA A 22 -2.19 -20.35 15.25
CA ALA A 22 -3.46 -19.64 15.13
C ALA A 22 -3.31 -18.12 15.39
N ILE A 23 -2.41 -17.74 16.30
CA ILE A 23 -2.07 -16.33 16.55
C ILE A 23 -1.30 -15.75 15.37
N LEU A 24 -0.33 -16.50 14.82
CA LEU A 24 0.48 -16.04 13.69
C LEU A 24 -0.38 -15.79 12.44
N THR A 25 -1.38 -16.64 12.18
CA THR A 25 -2.30 -16.48 11.04
C THR A 25 -3.27 -15.31 11.17
N GLN A 26 -3.38 -14.70 12.34
CA GLN A 26 -4.22 -13.52 12.56
C GLN A 26 -3.45 -12.21 12.32
N GLN A 27 -2.14 -12.26 12.12
CA GLN A 27 -1.38 -11.06 11.77
C GLN A 27 -1.76 -10.64 10.35
N PRO A 28 -2.11 -9.36 10.13
CA PRO A 28 -2.36 -8.87 8.79
C PRO A 28 -1.11 -9.07 7.93
N ASP A 29 -1.32 -9.47 6.68
CA ASP A 29 -0.21 -9.63 5.74
C ASP A 29 0.56 -8.30 5.66
N PRO A 30 1.90 -8.31 5.80
CA PRO A 30 2.69 -7.11 5.67
C PRO A 30 2.47 -6.49 4.29
N GLU A 31 2.02 -5.25 4.27
CA GLU A 31 1.81 -4.52 3.03
C GLU A 31 3.17 -4.11 2.44
N PHE A 32 3.42 -4.52 1.21
CA PHE A 32 4.63 -4.17 0.47
C PHE A 32 4.31 -3.21 -0.66
N VAL A 33 5.09 -2.14 -0.77
CA VAL A 33 5.00 -1.19 -1.88
C VAL A 33 5.46 -1.86 -3.17
N SER A 34 4.61 -1.84 -4.19
CA SER A 34 4.93 -2.39 -5.51
C SER A 34 6.09 -1.62 -6.16
N ARG A 35 7.22 -2.30 -6.33
CA ARG A 35 8.41 -1.73 -6.97
C ARG A 35 8.16 -1.37 -8.43
N SER A 36 7.41 -2.20 -9.15
CA SER A 36 7.12 -2.00 -10.57
C SER A 36 6.22 -0.78 -10.79
N GLN A 37 5.21 -0.56 -9.94
CA GLN A 37 4.43 0.68 -9.94
C GLN A 37 5.30 1.90 -9.65
N PHE A 38 6.18 1.81 -8.64
CA PHE A 38 7.06 2.92 -8.26
C PHE A 38 8.03 3.32 -9.38
N MET A 39 8.56 2.35 -10.12
CA MET A 39 9.54 2.60 -11.20
C MET A 39 8.94 3.32 -12.42
N VAL A 40 7.66 3.17 -12.69
CA VAL A 40 6.98 3.82 -13.83
C VAL A 40 6.29 5.12 -13.44
N ALA A 41 6.49 5.56 -12.19
CA ALA A 41 5.80 6.69 -11.61
C ALA A 41 6.58 7.99 -11.71
N ASP A 42 5.83 9.09 -11.80
CA ASP A 42 6.44 10.42 -11.83
C ASP A 42 6.72 10.96 -10.43
N LEU A 43 5.82 10.67 -9.49
CA LEU A 43 5.94 11.10 -8.11
C LEU A 43 5.17 10.16 -7.18
N TRP A 44 5.46 10.26 -5.89
CA TRP A 44 4.61 9.69 -4.84
C TRP A 44 4.14 10.79 -3.90
N VAL A 45 2.94 10.63 -3.35
CA VAL A 45 2.32 11.60 -2.46
C VAL A 45 1.75 10.90 -1.24
N VAL A 46 1.63 11.65 -0.16
CA VAL A 46 0.73 11.30 0.94
C VAL A 46 -0.47 12.22 0.84
N ALA A 47 -1.67 11.65 0.84
CA ALA A 47 -2.90 12.40 0.69
C ALA A 47 -4.00 11.87 1.63
N GLN A 48 -4.87 12.77 2.03
CA GLN A 48 -6.13 12.43 2.69
C GLN A 48 -7.14 12.00 1.62
N ILE A 49 -7.66 10.78 1.75
CA ILE A 49 -8.72 10.23 0.91
C ILE A 49 -10.00 10.14 1.73
N ASP A 50 -11.06 10.74 1.20
CA ASP A 50 -12.41 10.66 1.76
C ASP A 50 -13.25 9.63 1.00
N ALA A 51 -14.33 9.15 1.63
CA ALA A 51 -15.29 8.26 0.98
C ALA A 51 -16.62 8.95 0.67
N ASP A 52 -17.30 8.47 -0.36
CA ASP A 52 -18.70 8.79 -0.61
C ASP A 52 -19.64 8.08 0.40
N ARG A 53 -20.96 8.26 0.24
CA ARG A 53 -21.96 7.63 1.13
C ARG A 53 -22.05 6.11 0.94
N GLN A 54 -21.47 5.59 -0.14
CA GLN A 54 -21.45 4.19 -0.53
C GLN A 54 -20.15 3.51 -0.08
N GLY A 55 -19.20 4.27 0.50
CA GLY A 55 -17.91 3.77 0.95
C GLY A 55 -16.83 3.71 -0.14
N ASN A 56 -17.06 4.29 -1.32
CA ASN A 56 -16.05 4.36 -2.37
C ASN A 56 -15.16 5.59 -2.18
N PRO A 57 -13.87 5.54 -2.56
CA PRO A 57 -12.99 6.69 -2.46
C PRO A 57 -13.40 7.81 -3.41
N LEU A 58 -13.43 9.04 -2.91
CA LEU A 58 -13.69 10.23 -3.74
C LEU A 58 -12.48 10.53 -4.63
N PRO A 59 -12.66 10.82 -5.93
CA PRO A 59 -11.55 11.04 -6.86
C PRO A 59 -10.73 12.31 -6.55
N LYS A 60 -11.31 13.25 -5.81
CA LYS A 60 -10.62 14.46 -5.35
C LYS A 60 -9.96 14.17 -4.00
N ILE A 61 -8.64 14.27 -3.96
CA ILE A 61 -7.83 14.05 -2.75
C ILE A 61 -7.12 15.34 -2.33
N ILE A 62 -6.80 15.46 -1.04
CA ILE A 62 -6.06 16.61 -0.50
C ILE A 62 -4.64 16.17 -0.21
N LEU A 63 -3.67 16.82 -0.86
CA LEU A 63 -2.26 16.49 -0.70
C LEU A 63 -1.73 16.97 0.64
N GLN A 64 -0.93 16.14 1.31
CA GLN A 64 -0.26 16.48 2.57
C GLN A 64 1.25 16.57 2.35
N SER A 65 1.82 15.64 1.59
CA SER A 65 3.21 15.70 1.15
C SER A 65 3.36 15.17 -0.28
N THR A 66 4.40 15.66 -0.96
CA THR A 66 4.66 15.37 -2.38
C THR A 66 6.14 15.14 -2.59
N HIS A 67 6.50 14.06 -3.27
CA HIS A 67 7.88 13.65 -3.48
C HIS A 67 8.10 13.25 -4.93
N ALA A 68 8.97 13.97 -5.64
CA ALA A 68 9.30 13.66 -7.02
C ALA A 68 10.10 12.35 -7.12
N ILE A 69 9.75 11.54 -8.13
CA ILE A 69 10.53 10.38 -8.59
C ILE A 69 11.25 10.77 -9.88
N THR A 70 10.53 11.38 -10.82
CA THR A 70 11.05 11.96 -12.06
C THR A 70 11.02 13.49 -12.00
N PRO A 71 11.80 14.20 -12.84
CA PRO A 71 11.75 15.66 -12.94
C PRO A 71 10.41 16.11 -13.54
N SER A 72 9.39 16.21 -12.70
CA SER A 72 8.05 16.68 -13.04
C SER A 72 7.64 17.80 -12.07
N PRO A 73 6.86 18.81 -12.52
CA PRO A 73 6.36 19.84 -11.62
C PRO A 73 5.52 19.21 -10.51
N LEU A 74 5.91 19.48 -9.26
CA LEU A 74 5.23 18.97 -8.08
C LEU A 74 4.00 19.81 -7.77
N PRO A 75 2.84 19.18 -7.49
CA PRO A 75 1.71 19.89 -6.91
C PRO A 75 2.07 20.38 -5.50
N GLN A 76 1.39 21.42 -5.02
CA GLN A 76 1.71 21.99 -3.71
C GLN A 76 1.02 21.18 -2.59
N PRO A 77 1.66 20.99 -1.42
CA PRO A 77 0.97 20.50 -0.23
C PRO A 77 -0.25 21.36 0.10
N GLY A 78 -1.37 20.72 0.46
CA GLY A 78 -2.67 21.34 0.70
C GLY A 78 -3.53 21.51 -0.55
N GLU A 79 -2.98 21.28 -1.75
CA GLU A 79 -3.74 21.35 -3.00
C GLU A 79 -4.70 20.15 -3.15
N GLY A 80 -5.88 20.41 -3.71
CA GLY A 80 -6.84 19.38 -4.04
C GLY A 80 -6.63 18.90 -5.47
N VAL A 81 -6.20 17.65 -5.66
CA VAL A 81 -5.93 17.06 -6.97
C VAL A 81 -6.96 15.98 -7.32
N ILE A 82 -7.18 15.78 -8.62
CA ILE A 82 -8.11 14.75 -9.14
C ILE A 82 -7.29 13.54 -9.59
N VAL A 83 -7.61 12.38 -9.02
CA VAL A 83 -7.04 11.08 -9.40
C VAL A 83 -8.11 10.27 -10.12
N LEU A 84 -7.94 10.07 -11.42
CA LEU A 84 -8.99 9.55 -12.31
C LEU A 84 -9.40 8.11 -12.00
N ASN A 85 -8.43 7.25 -11.69
CA ASN A 85 -8.64 5.80 -11.51
C ASN A 85 -8.65 5.37 -10.04
N LEU A 86 -8.92 6.29 -9.10
CA LEU A 86 -8.85 5.97 -7.67
C LEU A 86 -9.88 4.90 -7.25
N ALA A 87 -11.09 4.95 -7.82
CA ALA A 87 -12.15 3.97 -7.56
C ALA A 87 -11.80 2.56 -8.06
N ASP A 88 -10.88 2.44 -9.03
CA ASP A 88 -10.46 1.17 -9.62
C ASP A 88 -9.23 0.56 -8.90
N THR A 89 -8.80 1.17 -7.79
CA THR A 89 -7.63 0.71 -7.03
C THR A 89 -7.97 -0.34 -5.99
N ILE A 90 -6.95 -1.08 -5.57
CA ILE A 90 -6.98 -1.92 -4.38
C ILE A 90 -6.23 -1.24 -3.23
N GLY A 91 -6.62 -1.55 -1.99
CA GLY A 91 -5.98 -1.04 -0.78
C GLY A 91 -6.77 0.04 -0.05
N PHE A 92 -7.76 0.67 -0.70
CA PHE A 92 -8.71 1.52 0.02
C PHE A 92 -9.60 0.67 0.93
N THR A 93 -9.59 0.96 2.22
CA THR A 93 -10.44 0.26 3.22
C THR A 93 -11.37 1.21 3.94
N GLN A 94 -10.90 2.41 4.26
CA GLN A 94 -11.66 3.44 4.96
C GLN A 94 -11.07 4.84 4.69
N PRO A 95 -11.82 5.92 4.90
CA PRO A 95 -11.28 7.28 4.83
C PRO A 95 -10.04 7.46 5.73
N GLY A 96 -9.04 8.18 5.25
CA GLY A 96 -7.79 8.35 5.98
C GLY A 96 -6.62 8.80 5.13
N MET A 97 -5.43 8.65 5.70
CA MET A 97 -4.17 8.99 5.05
C MET A 97 -3.64 7.81 4.25
N TYR A 98 -3.28 8.05 2.99
CA TYR A 98 -2.74 7.04 2.10
C TYR A 98 -1.51 7.57 1.38
N ALA A 99 -0.56 6.68 1.11
CA ALA A 99 0.47 6.88 0.12
C ALA A 99 -0.02 6.44 -1.25
N LEU A 100 0.13 7.32 -2.24
CA LEU A 100 -0.22 7.07 -3.63
C LEU A 100 0.99 7.28 -4.51
N ILE A 101 1.11 6.41 -5.51
CA ILE A 101 2.06 6.52 -6.60
C ILE A 101 1.30 7.12 -7.78
N LEU A 102 1.80 8.21 -8.37
CA LEU A 102 1.06 8.97 -9.37
C LEU A 102 1.91 9.24 -10.62
N ASN A 103 1.24 9.15 -11.77
CA ASN A 103 1.70 9.71 -13.04
C ASN A 103 0.87 10.94 -13.34
N ARG A 104 1.52 11.94 -13.92
CA ARG A 104 0.83 13.15 -14.37
C ARG A 104 0.17 12.87 -15.72
N ASP A 105 -1.10 13.24 -15.84
CA ASP A 105 -1.87 13.17 -17.08
C ASP A 105 -2.47 14.56 -17.36
N ALA A 106 -1.68 15.41 -18.02
CA ALA A 106 -1.94 16.83 -18.23
C ALA A 106 -2.23 17.61 -16.92
N GLU A 107 -3.51 17.85 -16.64
CA GLU A 107 -4.02 18.57 -15.45
C GLU A 107 -4.54 17.63 -14.35
N THR A 108 -4.52 16.33 -14.61
CA THR A 108 -5.00 15.30 -13.70
C THR A 108 -3.89 14.32 -13.34
N TYR A 109 -4.18 13.43 -12.41
CA TYR A 109 -3.27 12.38 -12.00
C TYR A 109 -3.93 11.01 -12.16
N ARG A 110 -3.08 9.99 -12.36
CA ARG A 110 -3.51 8.59 -12.40
C ARG A 110 -2.51 7.73 -11.65
N ILE A 111 -2.99 6.66 -11.04
CA ILE A 111 -2.12 5.66 -10.41
C ILE A 111 -1.67 4.70 -11.50
N PRO A 112 -0.35 4.51 -11.72
CA PRO A 112 0.13 3.66 -12.79
C PRO A 112 -0.26 2.19 -12.54
N THR A 113 -0.72 1.53 -13.61
CA THR A 113 -0.88 0.08 -13.63
C THR A 113 0.51 -0.57 -13.76
N PRO A 114 0.85 -1.58 -12.94
CA PRO A 114 2.13 -2.25 -13.05
C PRO A 114 2.33 -2.83 -14.47
N PRO A 115 3.54 -2.72 -15.04
CA PRO A 115 3.85 -3.39 -16.31
C PRO A 115 4.03 -4.90 -16.09
N GLU A 116 2.96 -5.69 -16.22
CA GLU A 116 3.03 -7.16 -16.28
C GLU A 116 2.20 -7.75 -17.45
N MET A 117 2.57 -8.95 -17.92
CA MET A 117 1.99 -9.61 -19.11
C MET A 117 0.50 -9.98 -18.98
N ASN A 118 -0.07 -9.95 -17.77
CA ASN A 118 -1.49 -10.17 -17.52
C ASN A 118 -2.10 -8.88 -16.95
N SER A 119 -2.71 -8.06 -17.81
CA SER A 119 -3.25 -6.71 -17.54
C SER A 119 -4.44 -6.64 -16.56
N LEU A 120 -4.58 -7.61 -15.66
CA LEU A 120 -5.69 -7.72 -14.71
C LEU A 120 -5.34 -7.23 -13.31
N GLU A 121 -4.07 -6.96 -13.01
CA GLU A 121 -3.69 -6.40 -11.72
C GLU A 121 -4.11 -4.94 -11.60
N LYS A 122 -5.01 -4.69 -10.65
CA LYS A 122 -5.47 -3.34 -10.34
C LYS A 122 -4.35 -2.51 -9.70
N PRO A 123 -4.28 -1.20 -10.00
CA PRO A 123 -3.38 -0.30 -9.31
C PRO A 123 -3.63 -0.33 -7.79
N ARG A 124 -2.58 -0.12 -6.99
CA ARG A 124 -2.66 -0.22 -5.52
C ARG A 124 -2.36 1.12 -4.86
N ILE A 125 -3.10 1.44 -3.83
CA ILE A 125 -2.80 2.49 -2.87
C ILE A 125 -2.48 1.87 -1.51
N TYR A 126 -1.77 2.60 -0.66
CA TYR A 126 -1.24 2.05 0.59
C TYR A 126 -1.69 2.93 1.76
N PRO A 127 -2.40 2.39 2.77
CA PRO A 127 -2.58 3.06 4.05
C PRO A 127 -1.28 3.66 4.56
N TRP A 128 -1.31 4.90 5.05
CA TRP A 128 -0.12 5.57 5.54
C TRP A 128 0.28 5.04 6.91
N THR A 129 1.33 4.21 6.94
CA THR A 129 1.96 3.71 8.17
C THR A 129 3.46 4.01 8.16
N PRO A 130 4.13 4.00 9.33
CA PRO A 130 5.58 4.19 9.40
C PRO A 130 6.37 3.17 8.56
N GLU A 131 5.87 1.94 8.43
CA GLU A 131 6.49 0.90 7.61
C GLU A 131 6.39 1.23 6.12
N ILE A 132 5.23 1.70 5.66
CA ILE A 132 5.03 2.13 4.28
C ILE A 132 5.90 3.35 3.98
N GLU A 133 5.96 4.33 4.89
CA GLU A 133 6.86 5.48 4.78
C GLU A 133 8.31 5.03 4.56
N GLN A 134 8.79 4.13 5.42
CA GLN A 134 10.16 3.62 5.33
C GLN A 134 10.41 2.91 3.99
N GLN A 135 9.45 2.12 3.49
CA GLN A 135 9.56 1.46 2.20
C GLN A 135 9.65 2.47 1.04
N PHE A 136 8.81 3.50 1.03
CA PHE A 136 8.86 4.57 0.02
C PHE A 136 10.19 5.32 0.04
N GLN A 137 10.71 5.65 1.22
CA GLN A 137 12.02 6.28 1.37
C GLN A 137 13.16 5.39 0.83
N GLN A 138 13.10 4.08 1.11
CA GLN A 138 14.08 3.12 0.58
C GLN A 138 14.01 3.02 -0.95
N LEU A 139 12.81 2.98 -1.55
CA LEU A 139 12.65 2.94 -3.00
C LEU A 139 13.14 4.22 -3.67
N GLN A 140 12.87 5.38 -3.06
CA GLN A 140 13.38 6.66 -3.55
C GLN A 140 14.91 6.72 -3.49
N ALA A 141 15.52 6.24 -2.40
CA ALA A 141 16.97 6.18 -2.26
C ALA A 141 17.63 5.20 -3.24
N ALA A 142 16.93 4.12 -3.61
CA ALA A 142 17.41 3.13 -4.55
C ALA A 142 17.25 3.55 -6.03
N THR A 143 16.42 4.56 -6.31
CA THR A 143 16.19 5.04 -7.68
C THR A 143 17.38 5.91 -8.10
N PRO A 144 18.12 5.54 -9.16
CA PRO A 144 19.24 6.34 -9.63
C PRO A 144 18.73 7.72 -10.06
N LYS A 145 19.37 8.79 -9.56
CA LYS A 145 19.06 10.14 -10.01
C LYS A 145 19.41 10.24 -11.51
N PRO A 146 18.50 10.72 -12.35
CA PRO A 146 18.78 10.93 -13.78
C PRO A 146 19.87 11.98 -14.00
#